data_AF-A0A836BGE9-F1
#
_entry.id   AF-A0A836BGE9-F1
#
_cell.length_a   1.000
_cell.length_b   1.000
_cell.length_c   1.000
_cell.angle_alpha   90.00
_cell.angle_beta   90.00
_cell.angle_gamma   90.00
#
_symmetry.space_group_name_H-M   'P 1'
#
loop_
_entity.id
_entity.type
_entity.pdbx_description
1 polymer ?
#
loop_
_entity_poly.entity_id
_entity_poly.type
_entity_poly.pdbx_seq_one_letter_code
_entity_poly.pdbx_strand_id
1 'polypeptide(L)'
;MTKIYLGLLAIIPLFTVGLVTNFNNNVFAVEEDELQCMAGEVVFLRYTNPLAICIEESTAYRWVQLGIGIIIKTSEETVEEPPMEEPVTEEPVMEEPPMEQPVTEEPVTEEPVTEEPVTEEPVMEEKPHTWKVSTGTIDSMIDPGIGHETHQLAIILSPSENVYKGILTYDASEPIQLVALHGPLAEGETSGQPIWTPDGETKFALTLVPSTAMGTWVFTGNALAVHTMNPDGFTVSYSVSYMEEEMSDTVTTGTIDSMIDPGIGHETHSLAIILPPSEMTYYGVLTYSASEPIQLVALHGPLAEGEDSGQAIWTVDGNTKFALTFVDADTNMGTWAFAGNALAVHTMNPDGFSVSYSVVAGKS
;
A
#
# COMPACT_ATOMS: atom_id res chain seq x y z
N MET A 1 59.50 -25.00 67.83
CA MET A 1 58.11 -24.93 67.30
C MET A 1 58.10 -25.77 66.04
N THR A 2 57.94 -27.09 66.10
CA THR A 2 56.71 -27.88 66.33
C THR A 2 55.77 -27.89 65.12
N LYS A 3 55.68 -29.09 64.51
CA LYS A 3 54.65 -29.69 63.62
C LYS A 3 54.76 -29.57 62.09
N ILE A 4 55.16 -30.71 61.52
CA ILE A 4 54.70 -31.42 60.30
C ILE A 4 53.17 -31.53 60.26
N TYR A 5 52.53 -31.53 59.08
CA TYR A 5 51.40 -32.40 58.59
C TYR A 5 51.07 -31.96 57.13
N LEU A 6 51.26 -32.79 56.09
CA LEU A 6 50.49 -33.94 55.58
C LEU A 6 49.44 -33.51 54.52
N GLY A 7 49.60 -34.02 53.30
CA GLY A 7 48.64 -33.83 52.21
C GLY A 7 47.41 -34.73 52.33
N LEU A 8 46.38 -34.42 51.54
CA LEU A 8 45.33 -35.37 51.19
C LEU A 8 44.79 -35.08 49.78
N LEU A 9 44.92 -36.08 48.91
CA LEU A 9 44.08 -36.31 47.73
C LEU A 9 42.63 -36.52 48.18
N ALA A 10 41.67 -35.96 47.45
CA ALA A 10 40.27 -36.42 47.40
C ALA A 10 39.73 -36.09 45.99
N ILE A 11 39.73 -37.05 45.07
CA ILE A 11 38.59 -37.92 44.70
C ILE A 11 37.42 -37.13 44.11
N ILE A 12 37.33 -37.22 42.78
CA ILE A 12 36.23 -36.80 41.92
C ILE A 12 35.03 -37.72 42.18
N PRO A 13 33.84 -37.21 42.53
CA PRO A 13 32.60 -37.92 42.29
C PRO A 13 31.99 -37.45 40.97
N LEU A 14 31.81 -38.39 40.04
CA LEU A 14 30.83 -38.25 38.96
C LEU A 14 29.46 -37.98 39.59
N PHE A 15 28.93 -36.79 39.39
CA PHE A 15 27.49 -36.54 39.49
C PHE A 15 26.99 -36.16 38.10
N THR A 16 26.20 -37.08 37.54
CA THR A 16 25.32 -36.87 36.40
C THR A 16 24.37 -35.72 36.74
N VAL A 17 24.61 -34.54 36.17
CA VAL A 17 23.61 -33.47 36.14
C VAL A 17 22.83 -33.67 34.85
N GLY A 18 21.59 -34.11 34.99
CA GLY A 18 20.66 -34.19 33.88
C GLY A 18 20.48 -32.81 33.25
N LEU A 19 20.50 -32.76 31.92
CA LEU A 19 19.92 -31.67 31.16
C LEU A 19 18.45 -31.57 31.57
N VAL A 20 18.11 -30.60 32.41
CA VAL A 20 16.76 -30.09 32.53
C VAL A 20 16.70 -28.89 31.59
N THR A 21 16.35 -29.15 30.33
CA THR A 21 15.84 -28.13 29.42
C THR A 21 14.46 -27.72 29.92
N ASN A 22 14.40 -26.76 30.83
CA ASN A 22 13.16 -26.06 31.14
C ASN A 22 13.06 -24.87 30.18
N PHE A 23 12.74 -25.16 28.92
CA PHE A 23 12.03 -24.20 28.10
C PHE A 23 10.64 -24.12 28.71
N ASN A 24 10.33 -23.00 29.36
CA ASN A 24 8.96 -22.63 29.68
C ASN A 24 8.24 -22.35 28.35
N ASN A 25 7.81 -23.44 27.72
CA ASN A 25 6.75 -23.48 26.75
C ASN A 25 5.46 -23.09 27.48
N ASN A 26 5.23 -21.79 27.67
CA ASN A 26 3.86 -21.28 27.65
C ASN A 26 3.43 -21.35 26.18
N VAL A 27 3.05 -22.57 25.79
CA VAL A 27 2.21 -22.82 24.62
C VAL A 27 0.98 -21.96 24.81
N PHE A 28 0.82 -20.98 23.91
CA PHE A 28 -0.42 -20.27 23.70
C PHE A 28 -1.49 -21.31 23.35
N ALA A 29 -2.26 -21.74 24.34
CA ALA A 29 -3.46 -22.52 24.11
C ALA A 29 -4.58 -21.54 23.77
N VAL A 30 -4.62 -21.12 22.51
CA VAL A 30 -5.91 -20.86 21.88
C VAL A 30 -6.36 -22.25 21.43
N GLU A 31 -7.46 -22.77 21.98
CA GLU A 31 -8.08 -23.96 21.41
C GLU A 31 -8.41 -23.63 19.94
N GLU A 32 -7.70 -24.24 19.00
CA GLU A 32 -7.78 -24.00 17.55
C GLU A 32 -9.19 -24.31 16.95
N ASP A 33 -10.14 -24.76 17.78
CA ASP A 33 -11.38 -25.40 17.35
C ASP A 33 -12.68 -24.59 17.51
N GLU A 34 -12.70 -23.36 18.06
CA GLU A 34 -13.98 -22.64 18.28
C GLU A 34 -14.16 -21.30 17.56
N LEU A 35 -13.13 -20.69 16.98
CA LEU A 35 -13.32 -19.41 16.26
C LEU A 35 -13.57 -19.65 14.77
N GLN A 36 -14.85 -19.75 14.39
CA GLN A 36 -15.29 -19.78 13.00
C GLN A 36 -15.61 -18.35 12.54
N CYS A 37 -14.77 -17.80 11.67
CA CYS A 37 -15.00 -16.50 11.05
C CYS A 37 -15.96 -16.60 9.87
N MET A 38 -16.65 -15.50 9.55
CA MET A 38 -17.54 -15.45 8.40
C MET A 38 -16.74 -15.48 7.09
N ALA A 39 -17.40 -15.74 5.96
CA ALA A 39 -16.76 -15.65 4.65
C ALA A 39 -16.21 -14.22 4.44
N GLY A 40 -14.94 -14.13 4.05
CA GLY A 40 -14.21 -12.85 3.91
C GLY A 40 -13.51 -12.37 5.19
N GLU A 41 -13.63 -13.12 6.30
CA GLU A 41 -12.92 -12.84 7.55
C GLU A 41 -11.85 -13.90 7.84
N VAL A 42 -10.75 -13.47 8.47
CA VAL A 42 -9.64 -14.32 8.88
C VAL A 42 -9.46 -14.30 10.39
N VAL A 43 -8.89 -15.36 10.94
CA VAL A 43 -8.50 -15.39 12.35
C VAL A 43 -7.19 -14.62 12.49
N PHE A 44 -7.23 -13.52 13.24
CA PHE A 44 -6.09 -12.67 13.53
C PHE A 44 -5.71 -12.73 15.01
N LEU A 45 -4.42 -12.87 15.30
CA LEU A 45 -3.87 -12.86 16.65
C LEU A 45 -3.07 -11.58 16.89
N ARG A 46 -3.52 -10.74 17.83
CA ARG A 46 -2.75 -9.54 18.24
C ARG A 46 -1.58 -9.91 19.13
N TYR A 47 -0.44 -9.24 18.97
CA TYR A 47 0.74 -9.48 19.81
C TYR A 47 0.58 -8.99 21.25
N THR A 48 -0.18 -7.90 21.43
CA THR A 48 -0.27 -7.16 22.71
C THR A 48 -1.43 -7.61 23.58
N ASN A 49 -2.43 -8.23 22.96
CA ASN A 49 -3.56 -8.86 23.63
C ASN A 49 -3.80 -10.20 22.92
N PRO A 50 -3.44 -11.34 23.53
CA PRO A 50 -3.42 -12.65 22.87
C PRO A 50 -4.82 -13.25 22.63
N LEU A 51 -5.80 -12.40 22.34
CA LEU A 51 -7.15 -12.77 21.98
C LEU A 51 -7.25 -12.85 20.45
N ALA A 52 -7.54 -14.06 19.95
CA ALA A 52 -7.83 -14.27 18.54
C ALA A 52 -9.20 -13.65 18.20
N ILE A 53 -9.27 -12.90 17.10
CA ILE A 53 -10.48 -12.24 16.61
C ILE A 53 -10.73 -12.59 15.14
N CYS A 54 -11.99 -12.55 14.73
CA CYS A 54 -12.37 -12.54 13.32
C CYS A 54 -12.42 -11.10 12.83
N ILE A 55 -11.69 -10.82 11.76
CA ILE A 55 -11.67 -9.52 11.09
C ILE A 55 -11.60 -9.72 9.58
N GLU A 56 -12.08 -8.74 8.82
CA GLU A 56 -11.99 -8.75 7.36
C GLU A 56 -10.54 -8.97 6.90
N GLU A 57 -10.35 -9.80 5.88
CA GLU A 57 -9.03 -10.17 5.37
C GLU A 57 -8.18 -8.94 5.00
N SER A 58 -8.77 -7.97 4.31
CA SER A 58 -8.12 -6.71 3.93
C SER A 58 -7.61 -5.92 5.15
N THR A 59 -8.43 -5.84 6.20
CA THR A 59 -8.10 -5.21 7.49
C THR A 59 -6.96 -5.98 8.18
N ALA A 60 -6.99 -7.31 8.13
CA ALA A 60 -5.97 -8.15 8.75
C ALA A 60 -4.59 -7.94 8.14
N TYR A 61 -4.48 -7.93 6.80
CA TYR A 61 -3.20 -7.67 6.13
C TYR A 61 -2.64 -6.29 6.51
N ARG A 62 -3.50 -5.28 6.63
CA ARG A 62 -3.09 -3.93 7.06
C ARG A 62 -2.61 -3.92 8.51
N TRP A 63 -3.24 -4.69 9.40
CA TRP A 63 -2.75 -4.85 10.78
C TRP A 63 -1.42 -5.58 10.86
N VAL A 64 -1.16 -6.55 9.97
CA VAL A 64 0.16 -7.17 9.85
C VAL A 64 1.20 -6.12 9.44
N GLN A 65 0.92 -5.27 8.46
CA GLN A 65 1.83 -4.20 8.02
C GLN A 65 2.14 -3.18 9.12
N LEU A 66 1.20 -2.96 10.04
CA LEU A 66 1.40 -2.12 11.23
C LEU A 66 2.15 -2.82 12.38
N GLY A 67 2.49 -4.10 12.24
CA GLY A 67 3.11 -4.88 13.31
C GLY A 67 2.18 -5.15 14.49
N ILE A 68 0.85 -5.14 14.30
CA ILE A 68 -0.14 -5.34 15.36
C ILE A 68 -0.28 -6.83 15.73
N GLY A 69 -0.01 -7.73 14.78
CA GLY A 69 -0.22 -9.17 14.95
C GLY A 69 -0.02 -9.97 13.66
N ILE A 70 -0.56 -11.20 13.65
CA ILE A 70 -0.45 -12.15 12.54
C ILE A 70 -1.79 -12.77 12.17
N ILE A 71 -1.96 -13.11 10.89
CA ILE A 71 -3.05 -13.96 10.42
C ILE A 71 -2.66 -15.42 10.72
N ILE A 72 -3.53 -16.16 11.41
CA ILE A 72 -3.29 -17.56 11.78
C ILE A 72 -4.20 -18.56 11.06
N LYS A 73 -5.31 -18.12 10.46
CA LYS A 73 -6.21 -18.96 9.65
C LYS A 73 -6.98 -18.12 8.64
N THR A 74 -6.95 -18.52 7.37
CA THR A 74 -7.79 -17.96 6.30
C THR A 74 -9.07 -18.78 6.18
N SER A 75 -10.22 -18.14 5.90
CA SER A 75 -11.44 -18.88 5.55
C SER A 75 -11.20 -19.59 4.21
N GLU A 76 -11.23 -20.92 4.17
CA GLU A 76 -11.19 -21.64 2.90
C GLU A 76 -12.46 -21.30 2.11
N GLU A 77 -12.28 -20.69 0.94
CA GLU A 77 -13.37 -20.43 0.00
C GLU A 77 -13.88 -21.78 -0.53
N THR A 78 -15.06 -22.20 -0.11
CA THR A 78 -15.76 -23.33 -0.75
C THR A 78 -16.26 -22.85 -2.11
N VAL A 79 -15.43 -22.99 -3.14
CA VAL A 79 -15.87 -22.89 -4.53
C VAL A 79 -16.80 -24.08 -4.79
N GLU A 80 -18.12 -23.86 -4.80
CA GLU A 80 -19.04 -24.82 -5.40
C GLU A 80 -18.77 -24.81 -6.91
N GLU A 81 -18.11 -25.87 -7.40
CA GLU A 81 -18.01 -26.13 -8.84
C GLU A 81 -19.43 -26.19 -9.44
N PRO A 82 -19.74 -25.43 -10.49
CA PRO A 82 -21.00 -25.59 -11.20
C PRO A 82 -21.06 -27.00 -11.81
N PRO A 83 -22.24 -27.66 -11.85
CA PRO A 83 -22.37 -28.96 -12.51
C PRO A 83 -22.02 -28.81 -13.99
N MET A 84 -20.91 -29.43 -14.39
CA MET A 84 -20.46 -29.53 -15.76
C MET A 84 -21.49 -30.35 -16.56
N GLU A 85 -22.21 -29.72 -17.48
CA GLU A 85 -22.96 -30.46 -18.50
C GLU A 85 -21.97 -31.11 -19.48
N GLU A 86 -22.06 -32.44 -19.61
CA GLU A 86 -21.22 -33.20 -20.52
C GLU A 86 -21.48 -32.79 -21.98
N PRO A 87 -20.46 -32.37 -22.75
CA PRO A 87 -20.61 -32.19 -24.18
C PRO A 87 -20.66 -33.56 -24.88
N VAL A 88 -21.71 -33.77 -25.69
CA VAL A 88 -21.81 -34.92 -26.61
C VAL A 88 -20.75 -34.76 -27.70
N THR A 89 -19.65 -35.51 -27.59
CA THR A 89 -18.61 -35.59 -28.63
C THR A 89 -18.90 -36.74 -29.59
N GLU A 90 -19.06 -36.41 -30.87
CA GLU A 90 -19.01 -37.36 -31.99
C GLU A 90 -17.57 -37.89 -32.16
N GLU A 91 -17.41 -39.22 -32.18
CA GLU A 91 -16.10 -39.87 -32.36
C GLU A 91 -15.57 -39.72 -33.80
N PRO A 92 -14.35 -39.23 -34.01
CA PRO A 92 -13.66 -39.41 -35.28
C PRO A 92 -12.92 -40.76 -35.30
N VAL A 93 -13.18 -41.56 -36.33
CA VAL A 93 -12.46 -42.81 -36.62
C VAL A 93 -11.04 -42.47 -37.09
N MET A 94 -10.02 -42.95 -36.39
CA MET A 94 -8.62 -42.76 -36.73
C MET A 94 -7.95 -44.12 -37.00
N GLU A 95 -7.30 -44.25 -38.16
CA GLU A 95 -6.49 -45.42 -38.51
C GLU A 95 -5.12 -45.38 -37.81
N GLU A 96 -4.68 -46.54 -37.28
CA GLU A 96 -3.38 -46.73 -36.65
C GLU A 96 -2.24 -46.86 -37.68
N PRO A 97 -1.14 -46.10 -37.56
CA PRO A 97 0.14 -46.49 -38.14
C PRO A 97 0.95 -47.38 -37.16
N PRO A 98 1.78 -48.31 -37.67
CA PRO A 98 2.50 -49.28 -36.82
C PRO A 98 3.72 -48.68 -36.11
N MET A 99 3.97 -49.22 -34.92
CA MET A 99 5.14 -49.00 -34.06
C MET A 99 6.48 -49.35 -34.74
N GLU A 100 7.51 -48.55 -34.42
CA GLU A 100 8.89 -49.04 -34.27
C GLU A 100 9.39 -48.71 -32.86
N GLN A 101 10.10 -49.68 -32.27
CA GLN A 101 10.64 -49.68 -30.90
C GLN A 101 12.15 -49.34 -30.89
N PRO A 102 12.75 -49.04 -29.72
CA PRO A 102 13.72 -47.96 -29.54
C PRO A 102 15.18 -48.42 -29.52
N VAL A 103 16.10 -47.45 -29.49
CA VAL A 103 17.47 -47.65 -29.00
C VAL A 103 17.76 -46.62 -27.91
N THR A 104 17.97 -47.11 -26.70
CA THR A 104 18.41 -46.36 -25.51
C THR A 104 19.93 -46.26 -25.49
N GLU A 105 20.45 -45.05 -25.27
CA GLU A 105 21.80 -44.84 -24.74
C GLU A 105 21.69 -44.09 -23.40
N GLU A 106 22.29 -44.65 -22.36
CA GLU A 106 22.41 -44.03 -21.04
C GLU A 106 23.54 -42.99 -21.04
N PRO A 107 23.31 -41.72 -20.66
CA PRO A 107 24.40 -40.83 -20.31
C PRO A 107 24.79 -40.99 -18.85
N VAL A 108 26.11 -41.13 -18.64
CA VAL A 108 26.80 -41.20 -17.35
C VAL A 108 26.69 -39.85 -16.63
N THR A 109 26.32 -39.89 -15.36
CA THR A 109 26.29 -38.74 -14.44
C THR A 109 27.69 -38.39 -13.93
N GLU A 110 28.11 -37.13 -14.07
CA GLU A 110 29.16 -36.54 -13.25
C GLU A 110 28.53 -35.57 -12.24
N GLU A 111 28.92 -35.68 -10.97
CA GLU A 111 28.51 -34.78 -9.90
C GLU A 111 29.33 -33.48 -9.95
N PRO A 112 28.71 -32.29 -10.05
CA PRO A 112 29.43 -31.04 -9.87
C PRO A 112 29.65 -30.74 -8.38
N VAL A 113 30.89 -30.40 -8.04
CA VAL A 113 31.29 -29.88 -6.74
C VAL A 113 30.70 -28.48 -6.56
N THR A 114 29.94 -28.28 -5.48
CA THR A 114 29.37 -26.99 -5.07
C THR A 114 30.44 -26.08 -4.46
N GLU A 115 30.66 -24.91 -5.06
CA GLU A 115 31.21 -23.75 -4.34
C GLU A 115 30.05 -22.87 -3.87
N GLU A 116 30.06 -22.48 -2.60
CA GLU A 116 29.07 -21.58 -2.02
C GLU A 116 29.24 -20.17 -2.62
N PRO A 117 28.20 -19.57 -3.24
CA PRO A 117 28.28 -18.20 -3.70
C PRO A 117 28.25 -17.24 -2.51
N VAL A 118 29.25 -16.37 -2.44
CA VAL A 118 29.24 -15.19 -1.58
C VAL A 118 28.12 -14.28 -2.08
N THR A 119 27.07 -14.09 -1.27
CA THR A 119 26.00 -13.13 -1.52
C THR A 119 26.54 -11.71 -1.36
N GLU A 120 26.85 -11.05 -2.48
CA GLU A 120 26.84 -9.59 -2.52
C GLU A 120 25.37 -9.14 -2.50
N GLU A 121 25.00 -8.34 -1.50
CA GLU A 121 23.70 -7.68 -1.48
C GLU A 121 23.55 -6.83 -2.75
N PRO A 122 22.44 -6.94 -3.49
CA PRO A 122 22.23 -6.12 -4.68
C PRO A 122 22.09 -4.66 -4.24
N VAL A 123 23.12 -3.85 -4.53
CA VAL A 123 22.96 -2.41 -4.60
C VAL A 123 22.01 -2.14 -5.75
N MET A 124 20.74 -1.82 -5.46
CA MET A 124 19.81 -1.35 -6.48
C MET A 124 20.45 -0.12 -7.17
N GLU A 125 20.70 -0.21 -8.47
CA GLU A 125 20.95 0.96 -9.29
C GLU A 125 19.67 1.81 -9.27
N GLU A 126 19.64 2.86 -8.45
CA GLU A 126 18.63 3.92 -8.59
C GLU A 126 18.78 4.51 -10.00
N LYS A 127 17.79 4.27 -10.88
CA LYS A 127 17.68 5.02 -12.14
C LYS A 127 17.65 6.51 -11.77
N PRO A 128 18.42 7.39 -12.43
CA PRO A 128 18.43 8.80 -12.08
C PRO A 128 17.04 9.41 -12.29
N HIS A 129 16.39 9.81 -11.19
CA HIS A 129 15.16 10.59 -11.15
C HIS A 129 15.36 11.90 -11.92
N THR A 130 15.05 11.87 -13.21
CA THR A 130 15.37 12.97 -14.14
C THR A 130 14.15 13.84 -14.33
N TRP A 131 14.24 15.08 -13.89
CA TRP A 131 13.21 16.09 -14.15
C TRP A 131 13.10 16.38 -15.65
N LYS A 132 11.88 16.27 -16.16
CA LYS A 132 11.45 16.69 -17.50
C LYS A 132 10.73 18.04 -17.38
N VAL A 133 10.78 18.84 -18.43
CA VAL A 133 10.04 20.11 -18.52
C VAL A 133 9.25 20.13 -19.82
N SER A 134 7.98 20.51 -19.73
CA SER A 134 7.12 20.78 -20.88
C SER A 134 6.46 22.15 -20.71
N THR A 135 6.39 22.92 -21.80
CA THR A 135 5.72 24.23 -21.82
C THR A 135 4.87 24.33 -23.07
N GLY A 136 3.74 25.03 -23.00
CA GLY A 136 2.92 25.24 -24.18
C GLY A 136 1.75 26.17 -23.92
N THR A 137 1.03 26.46 -25.00
CA THR A 137 -0.30 27.09 -24.95
C THR A 137 -1.25 26.17 -25.70
N ILE A 138 -2.34 25.76 -25.06
CA ILE A 138 -3.32 24.84 -25.62
C ILE A 138 -4.72 25.41 -25.42
N ASP A 139 -5.56 25.23 -26.44
CA ASP A 139 -6.99 25.47 -26.33
C ASP A 139 -7.65 24.20 -25.76
N SER A 140 -8.68 24.39 -24.94
CA SER A 140 -9.48 23.30 -24.44
C SER A 140 -10.28 22.62 -25.55
N MET A 141 -10.72 21.40 -25.27
CA MET A 141 -11.69 20.67 -26.07
C MET A 141 -12.86 20.27 -25.17
N ILE A 142 -13.97 19.88 -25.80
CA ILE A 142 -15.07 19.21 -25.07
C ILE A 142 -14.46 18.02 -24.31
N ASP A 143 -14.76 17.93 -23.01
CA ASP A 143 -14.27 16.84 -22.16
C ASP A 143 -14.75 15.49 -22.75
N PRO A 144 -13.83 14.58 -23.11
CA PRO A 144 -14.21 13.30 -23.71
C PRO A 144 -14.72 12.30 -22.67
N GLY A 145 -14.72 12.65 -21.37
CA GLY A 145 -15.31 11.85 -20.32
C GLY A 145 -16.81 11.64 -20.52
N ILE A 146 -17.28 10.40 -20.43
CA ILE A 146 -18.71 10.07 -20.50
C ILE A 146 -19.45 10.81 -19.38
N GLY A 147 -20.48 11.58 -19.74
CA GLY A 147 -21.23 12.42 -18.80
C GLY A 147 -20.63 13.81 -18.54
N HIS A 148 -19.52 14.16 -19.19
CA HIS A 148 -18.85 15.46 -19.10
C HIS A 148 -18.97 16.27 -20.40
N GLU A 149 -19.88 15.93 -21.31
CA GLU A 149 -19.95 16.49 -22.67
C GLU A 149 -20.30 17.99 -22.71
N THR A 150 -20.74 18.57 -21.59
CA THR A 150 -20.99 20.01 -21.42
C THR A 150 -19.81 20.77 -20.83
N HIS A 151 -18.72 20.09 -20.49
CA HIS A 151 -17.51 20.65 -19.89
C HIS A 151 -16.40 20.81 -20.93
N GLN A 152 -15.33 21.50 -20.53
CA GLN A 152 -14.12 21.61 -21.30
C GLN A 152 -12.91 21.07 -20.52
N LEU A 153 -11.98 20.46 -21.24
CA LEU A 153 -10.77 19.83 -20.72
C LEU A 153 -9.57 20.21 -21.60
N ALA A 154 -8.41 20.43 -20.98
CA ALA A 154 -7.13 20.51 -21.66
C ALA A 154 -6.11 19.62 -20.93
N ILE A 155 -5.65 18.55 -21.61
CA ILE A 155 -4.69 17.59 -21.05
C ILE A 155 -3.28 18.15 -21.21
N ILE A 156 -2.54 18.24 -20.11
CA ILE A 156 -1.16 18.75 -20.06
C ILE A 156 -0.16 17.58 -20.05
N LEU A 157 -0.41 16.57 -19.21
CA LEU A 157 0.31 15.30 -19.23
C LEU A 157 -0.71 14.19 -19.48
N SER A 158 -0.50 13.44 -20.56
CA SER A 158 -1.34 12.30 -20.92
C SER A 158 -1.32 11.20 -19.84
N PRO A 159 -2.36 10.35 -19.75
CA PRO A 159 -2.33 9.18 -18.89
C PRO A 159 -1.09 8.30 -19.10
N SER A 160 -0.49 7.85 -17.99
CA SER A 160 0.68 6.97 -17.94
C SER A 160 0.50 5.88 -16.87
N GLU A 161 1.11 4.72 -17.09
CA GLU A 161 1.19 3.66 -16.07
C GLU A 161 2.10 4.07 -14.90
N ASN A 162 3.01 5.02 -15.14
CA ASN A 162 3.88 5.60 -14.13
C ASN A 162 3.20 6.77 -13.41
N VAL A 163 3.65 7.05 -12.19
CA VAL A 163 3.12 8.16 -11.39
C VAL A 163 3.96 9.41 -11.65
N TYR A 164 3.33 10.47 -12.12
CA TYR A 164 3.94 11.78 -12.21
C TYR A 164 4.06 12.42 -10.83
N LYS A 165 5.19 13.09 -10.57
CA LYS A 165 5.34 14.09 -9.50
C LYS A 165 5.83 15.38 -10.12
N GLY A 166 5.10 16.46 -9.95
CA GLY A 166 5.44 17.69 -10.65
C GLY A 166 4.94 18.96 -10.01
N ILE A 167 5.34 20.05 -10.66
CA ILE A 167 4.91 21.41 -10.36
C ILE A 167 4.41 22.00 -11.68
N LEU A 168 3.11 22.30 -11.73
CA LEU A 168 2.46 23.03 -12.81
C LEU A 168 2.46 24.51 -12.47
N THR A 169 2.84 25.37 -13.42
CA THR A 169 2.53 26.81 -13.41
C THR A 169 1.70 27.11 -14.63
N TYR A 170 0.62 27.87 -14.48
CA TYR A 170 -0.35 28.11 -15.55
C TYR A 170 -0.92 29.53 -15.52
N ASP A 171 -1.40 29.95 -16.69
CA ASP A 171 -2.17 31.18 -16.94
C ASP A 171 -3.25 30.88 -18.00
N ALA A 172 -4.50 30.89 -17.57
CA ALA A 172 -5.68 30.52 -18.34
C ALA A 172 -6.57 31.75 -18.60
N SER A 173 -7.36 31.69 -19.67
CA SER A 173 -8.27 32.78 -20.05
C SER A 173 -9.44 32.98 -19.08
N GLU A 174 -9.69 32.02 -18.18
CA GLU A 174 -10.73 32.07 -17.16
C GLU A 174 -10.34 31.21 -15.93
N PRO A 175 -11.04 31.33 -14.79
CA PRO A 175 -10.88 30.40 -13.66
C PRO A 175 -11.16 28.96 -14.07
N ILE A 176 -10.34 28.03 -13.58
CA ILE A 176 -10.36 26.60 -13.94
C ILE A 176 -10.37 25.70 -12.71
N GLN A 177 -10.54 24.40 -12.93
CA GLN A 177 -10.25 23.33 -11.99
C GLN A 177 -8.98 22.60 -12.44
N LEU A 178 -8.06 22.37 -11.51
CA LEU A 178 -6.88 21.54 -11.74
C LEU A 178 -7.27 20.09 -11.54
N VAL A 179 -6.80 19.21 -12.42
CA VAL A 179 -7.19 17.80 -12.44
C VAL A 179 -5.96 16.92 -12.37
N ALA A 180 -5.92 16.02 -11.37
CA ALA A 180 -5.06 14.85 -11.37
C ALA A 180 -5.91 13.59 -11.52
N LEU A 181 -5.49 12.70 -12.42
CA LEU A 181 -6.09 11.37 -12.57
C LEU A 181 -5.28 10.34 -11.79
N HIS A 182 -5.96 9.44 -11.09
CA HIS A 182 -5.35 8.29 -10.42
C HIS A 182 -5.83 7.01 -11.09
N GLY A 183 -4.89 6.15 -11.51
CA GLY A 183 -5.21 4.89 -12.16
C GLY A 183 -4.46 4.65 -13.48
N PRO A 184 -4.91 3.72 -14.34
CA PRO A 184 -6.26 3.13 -14.35
C PRO A 184 -6.64 2.38 -13.07
N LEU A 185 -7.91 2.49 -12.67
CA LEU A 185 -8.44 1.82 -11.49
C LEU A 185 -8.71 0.34 -11.76
N ALA A 186 -8.43 -0.51 -10.78
CA ALA A 186 -8.79 -1.92 -10.81
C ALA A 186 -10.31 -2.12 -10.56
N GLU A 187 -10.77 -3.35 -10.75
CA GLU A 187 -12.14 -3.72 -10.41
C GLU A 187 -12.39 -3.54 -8.90
N GLY A 188 -13.54 -2.97 -8.53
CA GLY A 188 -13.87 -2.64 -7.14
C GLY A 188 -13.36 -1.28 -6.66
N GLU A 189 -12.38 -0.66 -7.33
CA GLU A 189 -11.75 0.61 -6.88
C GLU A 189 -12.56 1.87 -7.20
N THR A 190 -13.81 1.76 -7.65
CA THR A 190 -14.61 2.90 -8.19
C THR A 190 -15.61 3.49 -7.19
N SER A 191 -15.50 3.17 -5.90
CA SER A 191 -16.50 3.52 -4.90
C SER A 191 -16.11 4.78 -4.12
N GLY A 192 -16.97 5.81 -4.14
CA GLY A 192 -16.91 6.96 -3.23
C GLY A 192 -16.34 8.25 -3.83
N GLN A 193 -15.41 8.15 -4.76
CA GLN A 193 -14.77 9.29 -5.44
C GLN A 193 -15.39 9.59 -6.82
N PRO A 194 -15.24 10.81 -7.37
CA PRO A 194 -15.62 11.08 -8.75
C PRO A 194 -14.75 10.28 -9.72
N ILE A 195 -15.37 9.70 -10.74
CA ILE A 195 -14.73 8.86 -11.76
C ILE A 195 -14.78 9.55 -13.12
N TRP A 196 -13.69 9.42 -13.87
CA TRP A 196 -13.62 9.81 -15.27
C TRP A 196 -13.31 8.60 -16.15
N THR A 197 -14.04 8.47 -17.26
CA THR A 197 -13.80 7.42 -18.25
C THR A 197 -14.05 7.97 -19.67
N PRO A 198 -13.06 7.88 -20.57
CA PRO A 198 -13.21 8.37 -21.94
C PRO A 198 -13.83 7.33 -22.90
N ASP A 199 -13.80 6.05 -22.53
CA ASP A 199 -14.18 4.91 -23.37
C ASP A 199 -15.28 4.03 -22.74
N GLY A 200 -15.61 4.25 -21.46
CA GLY A 200 -16.56 3.45 -20.69
C GLY A 200 -15.97 2.20 -20.03
N GLU A 201 -14.70 1.87 -20.34
CA GLU A 201 -13.98 0.70 -19.83
C GLU A 201 -12.86 1.12 -18.88
N THR A 202 -11.96 1.99 -19.33
CA THR A 202 -10.86 2.52 -18.55
C THR A 202 -11.36 3.61 -17.60
N LYS A 203 -11.21 3.39 -16.30
CA LYS A 203 -11.69 4.30 -15.26
C LYS A 203 -10.53 4.92 -14.50
N PHE A 204 -10.65 6.21 -14.19
CA PHE A 204 -9.72 6.94 -13.37
C PHE A 204 -10.46 7.63 -12.23
N ALA A 205 -9.85 7.69 -11.06
CA ALA A 205 -10.33 8.58 -10.00
C ALA A 205 -9.87 10.01 -10.27
N LEU A 206 -10.73 10.97 -9.96
CA LEU A 206 -10.47 12.40 -10.16
C LEU A 206 -10.16 13.08 -8.83
N THR A 207 -9.03 13.77 -8.78
CA THR A 207 -8.83 14.89 -7.85
C THR A 207 -9.08 16.19 -8.59
N LEU A 208 -10.04 17.00 -8.12
CA LEU A 208 -10.39 18.31 -8.66
C LEU A 208 -10.03 19.40 -7.64
N VAL A 209 -9.14 20.31 -8.01
CA VAL A 209 -8.78 21.45 -7.17
C VAL A 209 -9.26 22.74 -7.84
N PRO A 210 -10.35 23.37 -7.35
CA PRO A 210 -10.79 24.67 -7.86
C PRO A 210 -9.67 25.70 -7.76
N SER A 211 -9.51 26.52 -8.79
CA SER A 211 -8.41 27.49 -8.83
C SER A 211 -8.78 28.77 -9.57
N THR A 212 -7.89 29.76 -9.46
CA THR A 212 -7.99 31.01 -10.21
C THR A 212 -7.55 30.83 -11.66
N ALA A 213 -7.57 31.90 -12.45
CA ALA A 213 -7.11 31.86 -13.83
C ALA A 213 -5.59 31.60 -13.96
N MET A 214 -4.80 31.94 -12.95
CA MET A 214 -3.35 31.71 -12.93
C MET A 214 -2.91 31.18 -11.58
N GLY A 215 -1.83 30.40 -11.55
CA GLY A 215 -1.29 29.86 -10.31
C GLY A 215 -0.20 28.82 -10.50
N THR A 216 0.16 28.20 -9.38
CA THR A 216 1.09 27.07 -9.31
C THR A 216 0.48 25.96 -8.49
N TRP A 217 0.70 24.71 -8.90
CA TRP A 217 0.22 23.53 -8.20
C TRP A 217 1.27 22.43 -8.19
N VAL A 218 1.57 21.92 -7.00
CA VAL A 218 2.36 20.71 -6.81
C VAL A 218 1.39 19.54 -6.84
N PHE A 219 1.69 18.50 -7.60
CA PHE A 219 0.78 17.38 -7.81
C PHE A 219 1.50 16.05 -7.90
N THR A 220 0.72 14.99 -7.70
CA THR A 220 1.03 13.61 -8.05
C THR A 220 -0.16 12.98 -8.75
N GLY A 221 0.07 12.09 -9.72
CA GLY A 221 -1.01 11.46 -10.49
C GLY A 221 -0.51 10.78 -11.75
N ASN A 222 -1.36 9.97 -12.37
CA ASN A 222 -1.08 9.29 -13.63
C ASN A 222 -1.37 10.17 -14.86
N ALA A 223 -2.12 11.26 -14.69
CA ALA A 223 -2.31 12.29 -15.71
C ALA A 223 -2.50 13.66 -15.06
N LEU A 224 -2.24 14.71 -15.83
CA LEU A 224 -2.46 16.11 -15.42
C LEU A 224 -3.30 16.82 -16.48
N ALA A 225 -4.39 17.44 -16.06
CA ALA A 225 -5.22 18.26 -16.92
C ALA A 225 -5.74 19.50 -16.21
N VAL A 226 -6.35 20.38 -16.98
CA VAL A 226 -7.15 21.51 -16.49
C VAL A 226 -8.54 21.44 -17.10
N HIS A 227 -9.53 21.82 -16.32
CA HIS A 227 -10.94 21.60 -16.63
C HIS A 227 -11.77 22.85 -16.29
N THR A 228 -12.90 23.03 -16.96
CA THR A 228 -13.95 23.97 -16.55
C THR A 228 -15.31 23.33 -16.80
N MET A 229 -16.29 23.68 -15.96
CA MET A 229 -17.69 23.29 -16.15
C MET A 229 -18.40 24.17 -17.20
N ASN A 230 -17.73 25.21 -17.71
CA ASN A 230 -18.27 26.06 -18.76
C ASN A 230 -18.30 25.29 -20.10
N PRO A 231 -19.35 25.46 -20.92
CA PRO A 231 -19.43 24.83 -22.23
C PRO A 231 -18.56 25.54 -23.28
N ASP A 232 -18.18 26.79 -23.03
CA ASP A 232 -17.34 27.59 -23.92
C ASP A 232 -15.86 27.25 -23.68
N GLY A 233 -15.10 27.12 -24.77
CA GLY A 233 -13.68 26.79 -24.70
C GLY A 233 -12.83 27.86 -24.02
N PHE A 234 -11.74 27.45 -23.40
CA PHE A 234 -10.73 28.31 -22.79
C PHE A 234 -9.34 28.02 -23.34
N THR A 235 -8.42 28.97 -23.20
CA THR A 235 -7.00 28.79 -23.56
C THR A 235 -6.17 28.79 -22.30
N VAL A 236 -5.19 27.90 -22.20
CA VAL A 236 -4.23 27.86 -21.09
C VAL A 236 -2.79 27.85 -21.61
N SER A 237 -1.97 28.74 -21.06
CA SER A 237 -0.51 28.69 -21.19
C SER A 237 0.08 28.06 -19.93
N TYR A 238 0.99 27.11 -20.09
CA TYR A 238 1.55 26.37 -18.97
C TYR A 238 3.05 26.11 -19.09
N SER A 239 3.66 25.86 -17.94
CA SER A 239 4.96 25.24 -17.78
C SER A 239 4.85 24.19 -16.69
N VAL A 240 5.18 22.94 -16.99
CA VAL A 240 5.20 21.83 -16.05
C VAL A 240 6.61 21.24 -15.95
N SER A 241 7.14 21.18 -14.74
CA SER A 241 8.33 20.43 -14.40
C SER A 241 7.89 19.17 -13.68
N TYR A 242 8.29 18.00 -14.14
CA TYR A 242 7.81 16.73 -13.59
C TYR A 242 8.84 15.60 -13.69
N MET A 243 8.69 14.63 -12.80
CA MET A 243 9.31 13.31 -12.88
C MET A 243 8.22 12.28 -13.19
N GLU A 244 8.61 11.15 -13.74
CA GLU A 244 7.73 10.04 -14.08
C GLU A 244 8.34 8.80 -13.43
N GLU A 245 7.68 8.30 -12.39
CA GLU A 245 8.23 7.29 -11.49
C GLU A 245 7.49 5.97 -11.66
N GLU A 246 8.25 4.89 -11.79
CA GLU A 246 7.72 3.53 -11.80
C GLU A 246 7.17 3.19 -10.40
N MET A 247 6.10 2.39 -10.36
CA MET A 247 5.48 1.94 -9.11
C MET A 247 6.50 1.21 -8.21
N SER A 248 6.47 1.51 -6.91
CA SER A 248 7.34 0.94 -5.88
C SER A 248 6.69 1.10 -4.49
N ASP A 249 7.37 0.65 -3.44
CA ASP A 249 6.90 0.78 -2.05
C ASP A 249 6.67 2.24 -1.61
N THR A 250 7.24 3.23 -2.31
CA THR A 250 7.11 4.66 -2.00
C THR A 250 6.52 5.49 -3.13
N VAL A 251 6.18 4.82 -4.25
CA VAL A 251 5.54 5.39 -5.43
C VAL A 251 4.33 4.53 -5.73
N THR A 252 3.16 4.98 -5.32
CA THR A 252 1.95 4.18 -5.47
C THR A 252 0.74 5.04 -5.78
N THR A 253 -0.24 4.43 -6.45
CA THR A 253 -1.52 4.99 -6.84
C THR A 253 -2.58 3.90 -6.75
N GLY A 254 -3.80 4.25 -6.38
CA GLY A 254 -4.91 3.29 -6.26
C GLY A 254 -6.02 3.82 -5.37
N THR A 255 -6.97 2.94 -5.04
CA THR A 255 -8.05 3.24 -4.08
C THR A 255 -7.93 2.31 -2.88
N ILE A 256 -7.99 2.88 -1.67
CA ILE A 256 -8.03 2.11 -0.43
C ILE A 256 -9.27 2.46 0.37
N ASP A 257 -9.93 1.44 0.89
CA ASP A 257 -10.95 1.61 1.91
C ASP A 257 -10.29 1.81 3.27
N SER A 258 -10.94 2.55 4.15
CA SER A 258 -10.52 2.73 5.52
C SER A 258 -10.86 1.50 6.36
N MET A 259 -10.32 1.47 7.56
CA MET A 259 -10.60 0.48 8.59
C MET A 259 -10.76 1.20 9.92
N ILE A 260 -11.29 0.55 10.95
CA ILE A 260 -11.28 1.14 12.30
C ILE A 260 -9.84 1.44 12.72
N ASP A 261 -9.60 2.66 13.23
CA ASP A 261 -8.29 3.10 13.68
C ASP A 261 -7.79 2.18 14.81
N PRO A 262 -6.66 1.48 14.63
CA PRO A 262 -6.15 0.56 15.66
C PRO A 262 -5.45 1.28 16.82
N GLY A 263 -5.31 2.61 16.76
CA GLY A 263 -4.75 3.41 17.83
C GLY A 263 -5.57 3.31 19.12
N ILE A 264 -4.88 3.15 20.25
CA ILE A 264 -5.52 3.15 21.56
C ILE A 264 -6.23 4.50 21.79
N GLY A 265 -7.54 4.47 22.06
CA GLY A 265 -8.38 5.65 22.22
C GLY A 265 -8.97 6.21 20.92
N HIS A 266 -8.73 5.55 19.77
CA HIS A 266 -9.27 5.92 18.46
C HIS A 266 -10.28 4.89 17.92
N GLU A 267 -10.82 4.02 18.79
CA GLU A 267 -11.64 2.87 18.37
C GLU A 267 -12.98 3.26 17.72
N THR A 268 -13.36 4.54 17.80
CA THR A 268 -14.56 5.10 17.15
C THR A 268 -14.24 5.87 15.86
N HIS A 269 -13.01 5.80 15.37
CA HIS A 269 -12.55 6.50 14.18
C HIS A 269 -12.17 5.52 13.07
N SER A 270 -12.00 6.03 11.86
CA SER A 270 -11.52 5.27 10.70
C SER A 270 -10.21 5.81 10.16
N LEU A 271 -9.37 4.90 9.64
CA LEU A 271 -8.01 5.16 9.17
C LEU A 271 -7.73 4.43 7.85
N ALA A 272 -7.14 5.13 6.88
CA ALA A 272 -6.63 4.59 5.63
C ALA A 272 -5.11 4.84 5.57
N ILE A 273 -4.29 3.78 5.57
CA ILE A 273 -2.82 3.91 5.59
C ILE A 273 -2.31 3.82 4.16
N ILE A 274 -1.59 4.86 3.74
CA ILE A 274 -1.03 4.99 2.40
C ILE A 274 0.44 4.55 2.40
N LEU A 275 1.24 5.06 3.33
CA LEU A 275 2.61 4.59 3.56
C LEU A 275 2.71 4.02 4.97
N PRO A 276 3.07 2.74 5.13
CA PRO A 276 3.14 2.11 6.44
C PRO A 276 4.31 2.68 7.27
N PRO A 277 4.28 2.51 8.60
CA PRO A 277 5.38 2.88 9.48
C PRO A 277 6.74 2.38 8.99
N SER A 278 7.74 3.25 9.04
CA SER A 278 9.11 2.96 8.65
C SER A 278 10.10 3.62 9.61
N GLU A 279 11.24 2.96 9.82
CA GLU A 279 12.39 3.54 10.53
C GLU A 279 12.97 4.75 9.79
N MET A 280 12.81 4.80 8.46
CA MET A 280 13.20 5.95 7.65
C MET A 280 12.06 6.95 7.53
N THR A 281 12.39 8.23 7.43
CA THR A 281 11.40 9.29 7.24
C THR A 281 11.02 9.36 5.77
N TYR A 282 9.74 9.20 5.47
CA TYR A 282 9.19 9.54 4.17
C TYR A 282 9.10 11.05 3.99
N TYR A 283 9.33 11.53 2.78
CA TYR A 283 9.02 12.89 2.38
C TYR A 283 8.54 12.90 0.94
N GLY A 284 7.44 13.61 0.66
CA GLY A 284 6.81 13.47 -0.63
C GLY A 284 5.61 14.37 -0.86
N VAL A 285 4.88 14.02 -1.91
CA VAL A 285 3.63 14.67 -2.28
C VAL A 285 2.56 13.59 -2.40
N LEU A 286 1.41 13.84 -1.80
CA LEU A 286 0.19 13.06 -1.89
C LEU A 286 -0.85 13.90 -2.63
N THR A 287 -1.53 13.34 -3.62
CA THR A 287 -2.74 13.92 -4.22
C THR A 287 -3.84 12.89 -4.07
N TYR A 288 -5.02 13.31 -3.61
CA TYR A 288 -6.05 12.40 -3.13
C TYR A 288 -7.47 12.89 -3.41
N SER A 289 -8.39 11.94 -3.46
CA SER A 289 -9.84 12.13 -3.58
C SER A 289 -10.56 11.06 -2.76
N ALA A 290 -11.32 11.49 -1.76
CA ALA A 290 -11.98 10.66 -0.77
C ALA A 290 -13.51 10.78 -0.84
N SER A 291 -14.20 9.77 -0.31
CA SER A 291 -15.66 9.70 -0.29
C SER A 291 -16.32 10.71 0.66
N GLU A 292 -15.57 11.23 1.63
CA GLU A 292 -16.02 12.22 2.60
C GLU A 292 -14.87 13.17 3.00
N PRO A 293 -15.13 14.29 3.68
CA PRO A 293 -14.06 15.13 4.22
C PRO A 293 -13.16 14.36 5.18
N ILE A 294 -11.84 14.53 5.03
CA ILE A 294 -10.84 13.75 5.76
C ILE A 294 -9.84 14.62 6.53
N GLN A 295 -9.09 13.97 7.42
CA GLN A 295 -7.91 14.51 8.07
C GLN A 295 -6.67 13.80 7.54
N LEU A 296 -5.65 14.57 7.17
CA LEU A 296 -4.37 14.03 6.72
C LEU A 296 -3.47 13.79 7.92
N VAL A 297 -2.83 12.63 7.96
CA VAL A 297 -2.04 12.17 9.11
C VAL A 297 -0.63 11.81 8.67
N ALA A 298 0.35 12.39 9.37
CA ALA A 298 1.73 11.93 9.33
C ALA A 298 2.17 11.53 10.75
N LEU A 299 2.68 10.31 10.87
CA LEU A 299 3.26 9.81 12.13
C LEU A 299 4.76 10.10 12.15
N HIS A 300 5.30 10.46 13.31
CA HIS A 300 6.72 10.74 13.51
C HIS A 300 7.26 9.88 14.65
N GLY A 301 8.30 9.08 14.39
CA GLY A 301 8.86 8.17 15.37
C GLY A 301 9.29 6.82 14.78
N PRO A 302 9.50 5.78 15.61
CA PRO A 302 9.12 5.71 17.02
C PRO A 302 9.81 6.77 17.91
N LEU A 303 9.09 7.29 18.90
CA LEU A 303 9.61 8.26 19.86
C LEU A 303 10.50 7.59 20.91
N ALA A 304 11.57 8.28 21.31
CA ALA A 304 12.41 7.82 22.41
C ALA A 304 11.73 8.04 23.78
N GLU A 305 12.25 7.39 24.82
CA GLU A 305 11.74 7.55 26.19
C GLU A 305 11.82 9.02 26.64
N GLY A 306 10.67 9.55 27.09
CA GLY A 306 10.55 10.94 27.54
C GLY A 306 10.27 11.95 26.42
N GLU A 307 10.22 11.52 25.16
CA GLU A 307 9.85 12.39 24.04
C GLU A 307 8.34 12.50 23.83
N ASP A 308 7.51 11.81 24.61
CA ASP A 308 6.05 11.73 24.46
C ASP A 308 5.25 12.83 25.20
N SER A 309 5.91 13.95 25.55
CA SER A 309 5.32 14.99 26.39
C SER A 309 4.93 16.27 25.62
N GLY A 310 3.62 16.58 25.64
CA GLY A 310 3.07 17.85 25.16
C GLY A 310 2.47 17.84 23.75
N GLN A 311 2.72 16.80 22.96
CA GLN A 311 2.10 16.55 21.65
C GLN A 311 1.05 15.43 21.70
N ALA A 312 0.23 15.35 20.65
CA ALA A 312 -0.63 14.19 20.44
C ALA A 312 0.23 12.96 20.11
N ILE A 313 -0.16 11.79 20.64
CA ILE A 313 0.54 10.52 20.51
C ILE A 313 -0.43 9.45 20.02
N TRP A 314 0.08 8.55 19.18
CA TRP A 314 -0.64 7.41 18.63
C TRP A 314 0.22 6.18 18.83
N THR A 315 -0.44 5.12 19.25
CA THR A 315 0.18 3.86 19.63
C THR A 315 -0.86 2.76 19.51
N VAL A 316 -0.43 1.60 19.01
CA VAL A 316 -1.27 0.40 18.89
C VAL A 316 -1.04 -0.58 20.05
N ASP A 317 0.06 -0.41 20.79
CA ASP A 317 0.54 -1.34 21.81
C ASP A 317 0.78 -0.69 23.19
N GLY A 318 0.73 0.65 23.27
CA GLY A 318 1.05 1.43 24.47
C GLY A 318 2.55 1.66 24.69
N ASN A 319 3.42 0.97 23.94
CA ASN A 319 4.88 0.99 24.10
C ASN A 319 5.54 1.79 22.97
N THR A 320 5.24 1.42 21.72
CA THR A 320 5.70 2.09 20.52
C THR A 320 4.82 3.31 20.27
N LYS A 321 5.40 4.49 20.47
CA LYS A 321 4.68 5.77 20.40
C LYS A 321 5.14 6.57 19.20
N PHE A 322 4.20 7.16 18.48
CA PHE A 322 4.46 8.10 17.40
C PHE A 322 3.85 9.45 17.77
N ALA A 323 4.55 10.54 17.45
CA ALA A 323 3.95 11.86 17.44
C ALA A 323 3.07 12.02 16.20
N LEU A 324 1.97 12.78 16.31
CA LEU A 324 1.02 12.98 15.22
C LEU A 324 1.05 14.40 14.71
N THR A 325 1.13 14.50 13.39
CA THR A 325 0.66 15.67 12.66
C THR A 325 -0.72 15.35 12.11
N PHE A 326 -1.70 16.17 12.48
CA PHE A 326 -3.03 16.20 11.88
C PHE A 326 -3.20 17.49 11.09
N VAL A 327 -3.64 17.37 9.84
CA VAL A 327 -4.08 18.50 9.03
C VAL A 327 -5.55 18.25 8.70
N ASP A 328 -6.43 19.12 9.19
CA ASP A 328 -7.81 19.15 8.74
C ASP A 328 -7.83 19.70 7.31
N ALA A 329 -8.28 18.88 6.36
CA ALA A 329 -8.31 19.31 4.97
C ALA A 329 -9.50 20.24 4.69
N ASP A 330 -10.56 20.21 5.52
CA ASP A 330 -11.87 20.82 5.27
C ASP A 330 -12.51 20.42 3.92
N THR A 331 -11.88 19.51 3.16
CA THR A 331 -12.26 19.03 1.84
C THR A 331 -12.01 17.52 1.73
N ASN A 332 -12.66 16.89 0.76
CA ASN A 332 -12.47 15.48 0.47
C ASN A 332 -11.44 15.22 -0.64
N MET A 333 -10.84 16.26 -1.23
CA MET A 333 -9.83 16.10 -2.26
C MET A 333 -8.81 17.24 -2.25
N GLY A 334 -7.58 16.96 -2.65
CA GLY A 334 -6.51 17.96 -2.63
C GLY A 334 -5.11 17.37 -2.79
N THR A 335 -4.12 18.17 -2.40
CA THR A 335 -2.71 17.80 -2.43
C THR A 335 -2.04 18.18 -1.12
N TRP A 336 -1.14 17.32 -0.64
CA TRP A 336 -0.35 17.57 0.56
C TRP A 336 1.12 17.21 0.35
N ALA A 337 1.99 18.18 0.61
CA ALA A 337 3.42 17.93 0.79
C ALA A 337 3.66 17.54 2.24
N PHE A 338 4.23 16.37 2.47
CA PHE A 338 4.33 15.77 3.80
C PHE A 338 5.76 15.30 4.11
N ALA A 339 6.02 15.12 5.40
CA ALA A 339 7.15 14.37 5.92
C ALA A 339 6.72 13.60 7.18
N GLY A 340 7.20 12.37 7.35
CA GLY A 340 6.88 11.53 8.50
C GLY A 340 7.30 10.07 8.27
N ASN A 341 7.26 9.26 9.32
CA ASN A 341 7.55 7.83 9.31
C ASN A 341 6.36 6.97 8.86
N ALA A 342 5.16 7.54 8.75
CA ALA A 342 4.01 6.93 8.10
C ALA A 342 3.11 8.02 7.51
N LEU A 343 2.33 7.66 6.48
CA LEU A 343 1.32 8.53 5.87
C LEU A 343 -0.03 7.84 5.89
N ALA A 344 -1.04 8.51 6.43
CA ALA A 344 -2.40 8.02 6.48
C ALA A 344 -3.43 9.14 6.29
N VAL A 345 -4.67 8.72 6.07
CA VAL A 345 -5.87 9.52 6.00
C VAL A 345 -6.81 9.03 7.08
N HIS A 346 -7.50 9.92 7.77
CA HIS A 346 -8.29 9.61 8.97
C HIS A 346 -9.64 10.33 8.92
N THR A 347 -10.69 9.71 9.49
CA THR A 347 -11.96 10.39 9.78
C THR A 347 -12.41 10.03 11.20
N MET A 348 -13.14 10.95 11.84
CA MET A 348 -13.70 10.71 13.17
C MET A 348 -14.97 9.82 13.14
N ASN A 349 -15.36 9.32 11.97
CA ASN A 349 -16.54 8.51 11.75
C ASN A 349 -16.12 7.02 11.68
N PRO A 350 -16.74 6.10 12.43
CA PRO A 350 -16.43 4.67 12.34
C PRO A 350 -17.07 3.95 11.14
N ASP A 351 -17.98 4.60 10.39
CA ASP A 351 -18.72 3.98 9.29
C ASP A 351 -17.84 3.65 8.07
N GLY A 352 -16.59 4.11 8.07
CA GLY A 352 -15.62 3.90 7.00
C GLY A 352 -15.78 4.85 5.81
N PHE A 353 -14.68 5.02 5.08
CA PHE A 353 -14.57 5.84 3.88
C PHE A 353 -13.60 5.20 2.88
N SER A 354 -13.63 5.63 1.63
CA SER A 354 -12.64 5.27 0.62
C SER A 354 -11.80 6.47 0.22
N VAL A 355 -10.56 6.23 -0.19
CA VAL A 355 -9.68 7.26 -0.74
C VAL A 355 -8.89 6.74 -1.93
N SER A 356 -9.07 7.39 -3.08
CA SER A 356 -8.17 7.27 -4.22
C SER A 356 -7.03 8.25 -4.09
N TYR A 357 -5.83 7.82 -4.44
CA TYR A 357 -4.64 8.64 -4.27
C TYR A 357 -3.55 8.32 -5.28
N SER A 358 -2.60 9.24 -5.42
CA SER A 358 -1.25 8.96 -5.90
C SER A 358 -0.24 9.63 -4.97
N VAL A 359 0.81 8.89 -4.60
CA VAL A 359 1.90 9.38 -3.74
C VAL A 359 3.23 9.07 -4.39
N VAL A 360 4.15 10.03 -4.31
CA VAL A 360 5.56 9.87 -4.71
C VAL A 360 6.43 10.41 -3.59
N ALA A 361 7.06 9.49 -2.85
CA ALA A 361 7.87 9.77 -1.68
C ALA A 361 9.30 9.22 -1.81
N GLY A 362 10.27 9.97 -1.29
CA GLY A 362 11.59 9.45 -0.97
C GLY A 362 11.63 8.97 0.49
N LYS A 363 12.69 8.24 0.84
CA LYS A 363 13.04 7.85 2.22
C LYS A 363 14.40 8.46 2.59
N SER A 364 14.55 8.94 3.82
CA SER A 364 15.80 9.48 4.35
C SER A 364 16.00 9.17 5.82
#